data_AF-A0A833P0C9-F1
#
_entry.id   AF-A0A833P0C9-F1
#
_cell.length_a   1.000
_cell.length_b   1.000
_cell.length_c   1.000
_cell.angle_alpha   90.00
_cell.angle_beta   90.00
_cell.angle_gamma   90.00
#
_symmetry.space_group_name_H-M   'P 1'
#
loop_
_entity.id
_entity.type
_entity.pdbx_description
1 polymer ?
#
loop_
_entity_poly.entity_id
_entity_poly.type
_entity_poly.pdbx_seq_one_letter_code
_entity_poly.pdbx_strand_id
1 'polypeptide(L)'
;MGVVVSFGEKPEAESIDRLVALVREDMVRVNETILSRTGSDVTMIPEVAQHLISSGGKRLRPMLTLATAILSRYAGQGHIKLAASVEFMHTATLLHDDVVDESDLRRGKPSARKVWGNEASVLVGDFLLGQAFKMMVEVGSLQCLDVLSTAAAVIAEGEVMQLAVAKNTATTEDEYLAVIRAKTAALFAAAAEVGPILADAPEDAQKACRSYGLNLGIAFQLIDDALDYGGTAAKLGKNVGDDFREGKITLPVVLAYRRGSDEERTFWKGALEAGNSTDAELARAMELLRKHRALEDTIERARHYGSMAKDALALFPASPMRDALDEVVDFCVSRAH
;
A
#
# COMPACT_ATOMS: atom_id res chain seq x y z
N MET A 1 -7.05 -24.22 -47.19
CA MET A 1 -7.93 -23.24 -46.51
C MET A 1 -7.35 -23.03 -45.12
N GLY A 2 -6.78 -21.85 -44.86
CA GLY A 2 -6.18 -21.53 -43.57
C GLY A 2 -7.28 -21.29 -42.53
N VAL A 3 -7.17 -21.97 -41.39
CA VAL A 3 -8.05 -21.78 -40.25
C VAL A 3 -7.65 -20.47 -39.57
N VAL A 4 -8.55 -19.48 -39.62
CA VAL A 4 -8.42 -18.25 -38.86
C VAL A 4 -8.86 -18.55 -37.43
N VAL A 5 -7.92 -18.57 -36.49
CA VAL A 5 -8.23 -18.61 -35.05
C VAL A 5 -8.60 -17.19 -34.62
N SER A 6 -9.85 -17.02 -34.20
CA SER A 6 -10.37 -15.76 -33.67
C SER A 6 -9.75 -15.49 -32.29
N PHE A 7 -8.83 -14.54 -32.21
CA PHE A 7 -8.44 -13.92 -30.94
C PHE A 7 -9.45 -12.83 -30.61
N GLY A 8 -10.29 -13.05 -29.60
CA GLY A 8 -11.33 -12.09 -29.26
C GLY A 8 -12.17 -12.44 -28.05
N GLU A 9 -11.57 -13.05 -27.01
CA GLU A 9 -12.10 -12.84 -25.66
C GLU A 9 -11.31 -11.68 -25.07
N LYS A 10 -12.00 -10.55 -24.83
CA LYS A 10 -11.47 -9.52 -23.92
C LYS A 10 -11.22 -10.22 -22.58
N PRO A 11 -10.07 -10.00 -21.91
CA PRO A 11 -9.89 -10.53 -20.58
C PRO A 11 -11.08 -10.05 -19.73
N GLU A 12 -11.68 -10.96 -18.95
CA GLU A 12 -12.52 -10.55 -17.82
C GLU A 12 -11.74 -9.47 -17.06
N ALA A 13 -12.41 -8.38 -16.67
CA ALA A 13 -11.75 -7.27 -16.00
C ALA A 13 -10.91 -7.82 -14.83
N GLU A 14 -9.60 -7.58 -14.87
CA GLU A 14 -8.67 -8.03 -13.84
C GLU A 14 -9.24 -7.58 -12.47
N SER A 15 -9.39 -8.53 -11.55
CA SER A 15 -10.10 -8.32 -10.29
C SER A 15 -9.45 -9.13 -9.19
N ILE A 16 -9.63 -8.69 -7.95
CA ILE A 16 -9.23 -9.42 -6.75
C ILE A 16 -10.33 -10.36 -6.24
N ASP A 17 -11.44 -10.51 -6.98
CA ASP A 17 -12.62 -11.27 -6.55
C ASP A 17 -12.30 -12.73 -6.23
N ARG A 18 -11.38 -13.35 -6.97
CA ARG A 18 -10.93 -14.72 -6.70
C ARG A 18 -10.24 -14.82 -5.34
N LEU A 19 -9.32 -13.90 -5.05
CA LEU A 19 -8.68 -13.82 -3.73
C LEU A 19 -9.73 -13.60 -2.64
N VAL A 20 -10.60 -12.61 -2.81
CA VAL A 20 -11.68 -12.28 -1.87
C VAL A 20 -12.57 -13.50 -1.60
N ALA A 21 -12.91 -14.27 -2.62
CA ALA A 21 -13.71 -15.48 -2.48
C ALA A 21 -12.96 -16.56 -1.67
N LEU A 22 -11.69 -16.80 -1.96
CA LEU A 22 -10.87 -17.83 -1.32
C LEU A 22 -10.60 -17.54 0.17
N VAL A 23 -10.53 -16.26 0.57
CA VAL A 23 -10.26 -15.87 1.97
C VAL A 23 -11.51 -15.36 2.69
N ARG A 24 -12.70 -15.50 2.10
CA ARG A 24 -13.95 -14.88 2.58
C ARG A 24 -14.27 -15.26 4.02
N GLU A 25 -14.27 -16.55 4.34
CA GLU A 25 -14.63 -17.06 5.66
C GLU A 25 -13.66 -16.55 6.74
N ASP A 26 -12.36 -16.59 6.45
CA ASP A 26 -11.34 -16.08 7.36
C ASP A 26 -11.39 -14.55 7.48
N MET A 27 -11.72 -13.81 6.42
CA MET A 27 -11.91 -12.35 6.49
C MET A 27 -13.10 -11.95 7.35
N VAL A 28 -14.17 -12.73 7.40
CA VAL A 28 -15.27 -12.50 8.36
C VAL A 28 -14.71 -12.54 9.79
N ARG A 29 -13.90 -13.55 10.10
CA ARG A 29 -13.30 -13.74 11.43
C ARG A 29 -12.25 -12.70 11.76
N VAL A 30 -11.50 -12.22 10.76
CA VAL A 30 -10.60 -11.06 10.90
C VAL A 30 -11.41 -9.82 11.27
N ASN A 31 -12.52 -9.54 10.58
CA ASN A 31 -13.37 -8.38 10.88
C ASN A 31 -13.98 -8.47 12.29
N GLU A 32 -14.47 -9.63 12.70
CA GLU A 32 -14.95 -9.87 14.07
C GLU A 32 -13.84 -9.65 15.10
N THR A 33 -12.63 -10.12 14.81
CA THR A 33 -11.45 -9.92 15.67
C THR A 33 -11.12 -8.43 15.80
N ILE A 34 -11.06 -7.69 14.69
CA ILE A 34 -10.83 -6.25 14.65
C ILE A 34 -11.85 -5.53 15.54
N LEU A 35 -13.15 -5.80 15.35
CA LEU A 35 -14.22 -5.16 16.13
C LEU A 35 -14.12 -5.48 17.63
N SER A 36 -13.85 -6.74 17.98
CA SER A 36 -13.72 -7.14 19.40
C SER A 36 -12.54 -6.46 20.10
N ARG A 37 -11.49 -6.11 19.35
CA ARG A 37 -10.25 -5.51 19.88
C ARG A 37 -10.26 -3.98 19.90
N THR A 38 -11.21 -3.36 19.21
CA THR A 38 -11.49 -1.92 19.32
C THR A 38 -12.40 -1.57 20.50
N GLY A 39 -13.00 -2.57 21.16
CA GLY A 39 -13.81 -2.36 22.37
C GLY A 39 -12.98 -1.73 23.49
N SER A 40 -13.47 -0.63 24.06
CA SER A 40 -12.84 0.09 25.17
C SER A 40 -13.91 0.78 26.01
N ASP A 41 -13.66 0.91 27.32
CA ASP A 41 -14.48 1.72 28.24
C ASP A 41 -14.42 3.21 27.88
N VAL A 42 -13.41 3.62 27.11
CA VAL A 42 -13.27 4.96 26.55
C VAL A 42 -13.95 4.99 25.17
N THR A 43 -15.16 5.55 25.09
CA THR A 43 -16.02 5.53 23.89
C THR A 43 -15.39 6.14 22.64
N MET A 44 -14.47 7.10 22.79
CA MET A 44 -13.78 7.73 21.66
C MET A 44 -12.93 6.75 20.84
N ILE A 45 -12.35 5.73 21.47
CA ILE A 45 -11.48 4.75 20.79
C ILE A 45 -12.26 3.93 19.74
N PRO A 46 -13.36 3.24 20.08
CA PRO A 46 -14.14 2.50 19.09
C PRO A 46 -14.77 3.43 18.05
N GLU A 47 -15.14 4.67 18.39
CA GLU A 47 -15.70 5.63 17.41
C GLU A 47 -14.69 5.98 16.31
N VAL A 48 -13.48 6.38 16.69
CA VAL A 48 -12.41 6.75 15.74
C VAL A 48 -11.97 5.54 14.91
N ALA A 49 -11.78 4.39 15.56
CA ALA A 49 -11.40 3.16 14.86
C ALA A 49 -12.50 2.71 13.88
N GLN A 50 -13.76 2.72 14.31
CA GLN A 50 -14.90 2.35 13.46
C GLN A 50 -15.09 3.31 12.29
N HIS A 51 -14.85 4.61 12.48
CA HIS A 51 -14.88 5.58 11.39
C HIS A 51 -13.90 5.20 10.29
N LEU A 52 -12.65 4.86 10.63
CA LEU A 52 -11.64 4.49 9.62
C LEU A 52 -11.94 3.13 8.98
N ILE A 53 -12.33 2.14 9.79
CA ILE A 53 -12.67 0.78 9.36
C ILE A 53 -13.89 0.78 8.42
N SER A 54 -14.91 1.59 8.71
CA SER A 54 -16.14 1.71 7.91
C SER A 54 -16.00 2.68 6.73
N SER A 55 -14.88 3.41 6.64
CA SER A 55 -14.55 4.27 5.49
C SER A 55 -14.09 3.47 4.26
N GLY A 56 -14.22 2.14 4.30
CA GLY A 56 -14.00 1.25 3.17
C GLY A 56 -12.58 0.69 3.13
N GLY A 57 -12.06 0.45 1.92
CA GLY A 57 -10.74 -0.14 1.69
C GLY A 57 -10.82 -1.60 1.30
N LYS A 58 -9.95 -2.03 0.38
CA LYS A 58 -9.96 -3.37 -0.21
C LYS A 58 -9.43 -4.46 0.75
N ARG A 59 -8.94 -4.10 1.96
CA ARG A 59 -8.35 -5.00 2.96
C ARG A 59 -7.27 -5.93 2.38
N LEU A 60 -6.45 -5.41 1.46
CA LEU A 60 -5.51 -6.25 0.72
C LEU A 60 -4.44 -6.88 1.64
N ARG A 61 -3.87 -6.10 2.56
CA ARG A 61 -2.81 -6.56 3.48
C ARG A 61 -3.23 -7.74 4.36
N PRO A 62 -4.37 -7.72 5.08
CA PRO A 62 -4.81 -8.89 5.85
C PRO A 62 -5.12 -10.08 4.94
N MET A 63 -5.70 -9.86 3.74
CA MET A 63 -5.93 -10.95 2.78
C MET A 63 -4.62 -11.62 2.35
N LEU A 64 -3.51 -10.89 2.23
CA LEU A 64 -2.21 -11.48 1.92
C LEU A 64 -1.70 -12.38 3.05
N THR A 65 -1.88 -11.99 4.31
CA THR A 65 -1.54 -12.83 5.47
C THR A 65 -2.34 -14.12 5.46
N LEU A 66 -3.65 -14.04 5.20
CA LEU A 66 -4.50 -15.23 5.10
C LEU A 66 -4.10 -16.12 3.92
N ALA A 67 -3.92 -15.52 2.73
CA ALA A 67 -3.59 -16.21 1.50
C ALA A 67 -2.26 -16.96 1.60
N THR A 68 -1.22 -16.32 2.14
CA THR A 68 0.11 -16.92 2.26
C THR A 68 0.17 -18.00 3.36
N ALA A 69 -0.62 -17.88 4.43
CA ALA A 69 -0.81 -18.95 5.41
C ALA A 69 -1.49 -20.17 4.77
N ILE A 70 -2.57 -19.96 3.99
CA ILE A 70 -3.29 -21.03 3.27
C ILE A 70 -2.41 -21.67 2.20
N LEU A 71 -1.69 -20.87 1.42
CA LEU A 71 -0.74 -21.34 0.40
C LEU A 71 0.35 -22.23 1.02
N SER A 72 0.74 -21.91 2.26
CA SER A 72 1.72 -22.66 3.06
C SER A 72 1.12 -23.79 3.88
N ARG A 73 -0.19 -24.09 3.71
CA ARG A 73 -0.94 -25.17 4.37
C ARG A 73 -1.02 -25.06 5.90
N TYR A 74 -1.03 -23.83 6.42
CA TYR A 74 -1.31 -23.61 7.83
C TYR A 74 -2.73 -24.07 8.19
N ALA A 75 -2.86 -24.86 9.27
CA ALA A 75 -4.14 -25.41 9.73
C ALA A 75 -4.64 -24.81 11.07
N GLY A 76 -3.84 -23.94 11.68
CA GLY A 76 -4.20 -23.29 12.95
C GLY A 76 -5.08 -22.07 12.76
N GLN A 77 -5.09 -21.19 13.77
CA GLN A 77 -5.95 -20.00 13.81
C GLN A 77 -5.19 -18.70 14.04
N GLY A 78 -3.85 -18.76 14.17
CA GLY A 78 -3.03 -17.59 14.43
C GLY A 78 -3.02 -16.57 13.28
N HIS A 79 -3.21 -17.02 12.03
CA HIS A 79 -3.24 -16.17 10.84
C HIS A 79 -4.37 -15.14 10.87
N ILE A 80 -5.50 -15.45 11.54
CA ILE A 80 -6.59 -14.49 11.78
C ILE A 80 -6.12 -13.32 12.65
N LYS A 81 -5.45 -13.62 13.76
CA LYS A 81 -4.92 -12.58 14.68
C LYS A 81 -3.80 -11.79 14.01
N LEU A 82 -2.90 -12.44 13.27
CA LEU A 82 -1.84 -11.74 12.55
C LEU A 82 -2.39 -10.84 11.44
N ALA A 83 -3.40 -11.30 10.68
CA ALA A 83 -4.07 -10.48 9.69
C ALA A 83 -4.76 -9.26 10.34
N ALA A 84 -5.44 -9.45 11.48
CA ALA A 84 -6.01 -8.34 12.25
C ALA A 84 -4.93 -7.37 12.78
N SER A 85 -3.79 -7.88 13.25
CA SER A 85 -2.64 -7.07 13.67
C SER A 85 -2.08 -6.23 12.52
N VAL A 86 -1.90 -6.82 11.33
CA VAL A 86 -1.46 -6.11 10.12
C VAL A 86 -2.42 -4.98 9.76
N GLU A 87 -3.73 -5.22 9.85
CA GLU A 87 -4.72 -4.20 9.55
C GLU A 87 -4.78 -3.09 10.61
N PHE A 88 -4.56 -3.41 11.89
CA PHE A 88 -4.40 -2.40 12.93
C PHE A 88 -3.14 -1.57 12.76
N MET A 89 -2.01 -2.17 12.39
CA MET A 89 -0.80 -1.43 12.06
C MET A 89 -1.06 -0.46 10.90
N HIS A 90 -1.69 -0.93 9.82
CA HIS A 90 -2.05 -0.06 8.69
C HIS A 90 -3.03 1.06 9.10
N THR A 91 -4.01 0.75 9.93
CA THR A 91 -5.00 1.73 10.41
C THR A 91 -4.33 2.78 11.30
N ALA A 92 -3.39 2.38 12.16
CA ALA A 92 -2.61 3.29 12.98
C ALA A 92 -1.73 4.22 12.14
N THR A 93 -1.03 3.70 11.12
CA THR A 93 -0.22 4.54 10.23
C THR A 93 -1.09 5.56 9.50
N LEU A 94 -2.28 5.19 9.02
CA LEU A 94 -3.20 6.14 8.39
C LEU A 94 -3.65 7.28 9.34
N LEU A 95 -3.90 6.98 10.62
CA LEU A 95 -4.27 8.00 11.61
C LEU A 95 -3.11 8.96 11.90
N HIS A 96 -1.89 8.43 11.97
CA HIS A 96 -0.68 9.23 12.18
C HIS A 96 -0.35 10.07 10.93
N ASP A 97 -0.42 9.47 9.74
CA ASP A 97 -0.19 10.16 8.46
C ASP A 97 -1.17 11.30 8.25
N ASP A 98 -2.47 11.11 8.54
CA ASP A 98 -3.46 12.19 8.44
C ASP A 98 -3.04 13.42 9.26
N VAL A 99 -2.42 13.21 10.43
CA VAL A 99 -1.91 14.29 11.31
C VAL A 99 -0.63 14.91 10.77
N VAL A 100 0.31 14.11 10.29
CA VAL A 100 1.60 14.57 9.74
C VAL A 100 1.40 15.37 8.44
N ASP A 101 0.55 14.87 7.54
CA ASP A 101 0.26 15.48 6.24
C ASP A 101 -0.83 16.58 6.32
N GLU A 102 -1.39 16.85 7.50
CA GLU A 102 -2.51 17.77 7.73
C GLU A 102 -3.74 17.53 6.83
N SER A 103 -3.97 16.27 6.40
CA SER A 103 -5.04 15.93 5.48
C SER A 103 -6.43 16.16 6.10
N ASP A 104 -7.30 16.90 5.40
CA ASP A 104 -8.68 17.17 5.83
C ASP A 104 -9.67 16.07 5.40
N LEU A 105 -9.34 15.29 4.37
CA LEU A 105 -10.19 14.25 3.79
C LEU A 105 -9.46 12.92 3.67
N ARG A 106 -10.20 11.82 3.87
CA ARG A 106 -9.75 10.45 3.63
C ARG A 106 -10.89 9.65 2.99
N ARG A 107 -10.67 9.14 1.77
CA ARG A 107 -11.65 8.37 0.99
C ARG A 107 -13.01 9.08 0.86
N GLY A 108 -12.98 10.39 0.60
CA GLY A 108 -14.17 11.23 0.45
C GLY A 108 -14.92 11.57 1.75
N LYS A 109 -14.42 11.15 2.92
CA LYS A 109 -14.96 11.52 4.23
C LYS A 109 -13.98 12.42 4.99
N PRO A 110 -14.45 13.23 5.97
CA PRO A 110 -13.54 13.95 6.86
C PRO A 110 -12.55 13.00 7.54
N SER A 111 -11.28 13.39 7.58
CA SER A 111 -10.23 12.64 8.29
C SER A 111 -10.50 12.61 9.79
N ALA A 112 -9.90 11.64 10.51
CA ALA A 112 -10.09 11.54 11.95
C ALA A 112 -9.63 12.81 12.68
N ARG A 113 -8.52 13.42 12.24
CA ARG A 113 -8.03 14.68 12.81
C ARG A 113 -8.99 15.84 12.64
N LYS A 114 -9.75 15.88 11.54
CA LYS A 114 -10.71 16.95 11.30
C LYS A 114 -11.92 16.86 12.22
N VAL A 115 -12.31 15.64 12.58
CA VAL A 115 -13.50 15.38 13.39
C VAL A 115 -13.17 15.41 14.89
N TRP A 116 -12.05 14.79 15.30
CA TRP A 116 -11.70 14.60 16.72
C TRP A 116 -10.41 15.33 17.16
N GLY A 117 -9.67 15.94 16.24
CA GLY A 117 -8.41 16.62 16.53
C GLY A 117 -7.17 15.73 16.38
N ASN A 118 -6.00 16.37 16.41
CA ASN A 118 -4.72 15.71 16.24
C ASN A 118 -4.43 14.76 17.42
N GLU A 119 -4.67 15.20 18.65
CA GLU A 119 -4.38 14.43 19.87
C GLU A 119 -5.16 13.11 19.91
N ALA A 120 -6.46 13.16 19.58
CA ALA A 120 -7.28 11.95 19.52
C ALA A 120 -6.79 10.98 18.44
N SER A 121 -6.42 11.50 17.27
CA SER A 121 -5.94 10.67 16.15
C SER A 121 -4.64 9.95 16.49
N VAL A 122 -3.68 10.66 17.10
CA VAL A 122 -2.40 10.08 17.55
C VAL A 122 -2.63 9.00 18.61
N LEU A 123 -3.38 9.33 19.68
CA LEU A 123 -3.60 8.41 20.81
C LEU A 123 -4.41 7.16 20.41
N VAL A 124 -5.37 7.28 19.49
CA VAL A 124 -6.08 6.11 18.97
C VAL A 124 -5.17 5.27 18.08
N GLY A 125 -4.30 5.89 17.27
CA GLY A 125 -3.26 5.17 16.54
C GLY A 125 -2.34 4.35 17.47
N ASP A 126 -1.89 4.95 18.57
CA ASP A 126 -1.06 4.28 19.58
C ASP A 126 -1.79 3.10 20.23
N PHE A 127 -3.08 3.28 20.54
CA PHE A 127 -3.91 2.20 21.07
C PHE A 127 -4.02 1.01 20.09
N LEU A 128 -4.28 1.28 18.81
CA LEU A 128 -4.39 0.24 17.78
C LEU A 128 -3.06 -0.50 17.60
N LEU A 129 -1.94 0.22 17.60
CA LEU A 129 -0.62 -0.38 17.55
C LEU A 129 -0.36 -1.27 18.77
N GLY A 130 -0.72 -0.82 19.96
CA GLY A 130 -0.66 -1.63 21.19
C GLY A 130 -1.52 -2.90 21.12
N GLN A 131 -2.73 -2.82 20.56
CA GLN A 131 -3.59 -4.00 20.35
C GLN A 131 -3.01 -4.96 19.31
N ALA A 132 -2.39 -4.43 18.24
CA ALA A 132 -1.70 -5.25 17.25
C ALA A 132 -0.59 -6.09 17.91
N PHE A 133 0.24 -5.48 18.76
CA PHE A 133 1.28 -6.19 19.53
C PHE A 133 0.72 -7.23 20.49
N LYS A 134 -0.36 -6.91 21.23
CA LYS A 134 -1.03 -7.89 22.11
C LYS A 134 -1.49 -9.12 21.33
N MET A 135 -2.12 -8.92 20.17
CA MET A 135 -2.55 -10.03 19.31
C MET A 135 -1.37 -10.85 18.77
N MET A 136 -0.25 -10.22 18.41
CA MET A 136 0.97 -10.93 17.99
C MET A 136 1.53 -11.79 19.13
N VAL A 137 1.58 -11.27 20.36
CA VAL A 137 2.03 -12.03 21.55
C VAL A 137 1.12 -13.22 21.82
N GLU A 138 -0.19 -13.06 21.68
CA GLU A 138 -1.16 -14.15 21.85
C GLU A 138 -1.03 -15.27 20.80
N VAL A 139 -0.47 -14.99 19.62
CA VAL A 139 -0.17 -16.02 18.61
C VAL A 139 1.01 -16.89 19.05
N GLY A 140 1.93 -16.34 19.85
CA GLY A 140 3.05 -17.09 20.45
C GLY A 140 4.21 -17.39 19.50
N SER A 141 4.21 -16.87 18.27
CA SER A 141 5.35 -16.97 17.35
C SER A 141 6.28 -15.76 17.50
N LEU A 142 7.44 -15.96 18.13
CA LEU A 142 8.47 -14.92 18.24
C LEU A 142 9.00 -14.47 16.88
N GLN A 143 9.07 -15.37 15.90
CA GLN A 143 9.49 -15.03 14.54
C GLN A 143 8.49 -14.11 13.84
N CYS A 144 7.18 -14.39 13.95
CA CYS A 144 6.17 -13.49 13.39
C CYS A 144 6.15 -12.12 14.10
N LEU A 145 6.35 -12.11 15.42
CA LEU A 145 6.46 -10.88 16.21
C LEU A 145 7.67 -10.05 15.78
N ASP A 146 8.83 -10.68 15.57
CA ASP A 146 10.05 -10.02 15.10
C ASP A 146 9.83 -9.38 13.72
N VAL A 147 9.25 -10.11 12.77
CA VAL A 147 8.95 -9.61 11.41
C VAL A 147 8.02 -8.40 11.44
N LEU A 148 6.89 -8.48 12.16
CA LEU A 148 5.91 -7.38 12.20
C LEU A 148 6.40 -6.19 13.03
N SER A 149 7.11 -6.42 14.14
CA SER A 149 7.69 -5.34 14.94
C SER A 149 8.80 -4.60 14.19
N THR A 150 9.64 -5.33 13.44
CA THR A 150 10.64 -4.74 12.54
C THR A 150 9.98 -3.94 11.43
N ALA A 151 8.91 -4.46 10.82
CA ALA A 151 8.16 -3.71 9.81
C ALA A 151 7.57 -2.41 10.38
N ALA A 152 7.07 -2.40 11.62
CA ALA A 152 6.58 -1.19 12.27
C ALA A 152 7.67 -0.11 12.39
N ALA A 153 8.88 -0.50 12.80
CA ALA A 153 10.02 0.41 12.90
C ALA A 153 10.44 0.94 11.52
N VAL A 154 10.56 0.05 10.52
CA VAL A 154 10.92 0.42 9.14
C VAL A 154 9.91 1.39 8.52
N ILE A 155 8.60 1.22 8.78
CA ILE A 155 7.58 2.14 8.29
C ILE A 155 7.78 3.53 8.90
N ALA A 156 7.99 3.62 10.22
CA ALA A 156 8.24 4.89 10.90
C ALA A 156 9.53 5.57 10.39
N GLU A 157 10.61 4.80 10.15
CA GLU A 157 11.81 5.30 9.49
C GLU A 157 11.51 5.83 8.08
N GLY A 158 10.69 5.11 7.31
CA GLY A 158 10.25 5.52 5.98
C GLY A 158 9.49 6.84 5.97
N GLU A 159 8.60 7.07 6.95
CA GLU A 159 7.92 8.35 7.12
C GLU A 159 8.90 9.50 7.41
N VAL A 160 9.88 9.26 8.28
CA VAL A 160 10.92 10.26 8.58
C VAL A 160 11.82 10.53 7.37
N MET A 161 12.17 9.49 6.60
CA MET A 161 12.91 9.65 5.34
C MET A 161 12.10 10.49 4.35
N GLN A 162 10.79 10.24 4.22
CA GLN A 162 9.91 11.03 3.35
C GLN A 162 9.92 12.50 3.75
N LEU A 163 9.83 12.80 5.05
CA LEU A 163 9.91 14.18 5.57
C LEU A 163 11.25 14.84 5.23
N ALA A 164 12.35 14.10 5.30
CA ALA A 164 13.69 14.62 5.01
C ALA A 164 13.94 14.92 3.52
N VAL A 165 13.31 14.16 2.62
CA VAL A 165 13.43 14.35 1.16
C VAL A 165 12.29 15.18 0.56
N ALA A 166 11.24 15.47 1.33
CA ALA A 166 10.16 16.34 0.90
C ALA A 166 10.70 17.71 0.46
N LYS A 167 10.12 18.28 -0.60
CA LYS A 167 10.53 19.58 -1.14
C LYS A 167 12.02 19.64 -1.56
N ASN A 168 12.63 18.51 -1.89
CA ASN A 168 13.99 18.44 -2.42
C ASN A 168 13.98 17.87 -3.85
N THR A 169 14.07 18.73 -4.86
CA THR A 169 14.07 18.30 -6.27
C THR A 169 15.34 17.54 -6.68
N ALA A 170 16.38 17.50 -5.84
CA ALA A 170 17.57 16.70 -6.07
C ALA A 170 17.38 15.20 -5.75
N THR A 171 16.23 14.82 -5.17
CA THR A 171 15.90 13.43 -4.84
C THR A 171 16.08 12.51 -6.04
N THR A 172 16.84 11.44 -5.82
CA THR A 172 17.14 10.41 -6.82
C THR A 172 16.06 9.33 -6.87
N GLU A 173 16.05 8.55 -7.95
CA GLU A 173 15.15 7.38 -8.06
C GLU A 173 15.44 6.36 -6.95
N ASP A 174 16.70 6.19 -6.54
CA ASP A 174 17.07 5.27 -5.45
C ASP A 174 16.55 5.73 -4.07
N GLU A 175 16.65 7.03 -3.78
CA GLU A 175 16.12 7.62 -2.54
C GLU A 175 14.59 7.52 -2.50
N TYR A 176 13.91 7.86 -3.60
CA TYR A 176 12.46 7.66 -3.73
C TYR A 176 12.08 6.19 -3.52
N LEU A 177 12.77 5.26 -4.19
CA LEU A 177 12.50 3.84 -4.06
C LEU A 177 12.76 3.33 -2.63
N ALA A 178 13.75 3.89 -1.92
CA ALA A 178 14.00 3.59 -0.51
C ALA A 178 12.82 4.01 0.39
N VAL A 179 12.26 5.20 0.16
CA VAL A 179 11.09 5.70 0.88
C VAL A 179 9.89 4.76 0.69
N ILE A 180 9.49 4.45 -0.55
CA ILE A 180 8.30 3.62 -0.78
C ILE A 180 8.51 2.16 -0.34
N ARG A 181 9.76 1.68 -0.36
CA ARG A 181 10.12 0.36 0.20
C ARG A 181 9.86 0.31 1.70
N ALA A 182 10.25 1.36 2.42
CA ALA A 182 10.09 1.44 3.86
C ALA A 182 8.65 1.74 4.27
N LYS A 183 8.05 2.82 3.74
CA LYS A 183 6.72 3.32 4.09
C LYS A 183 5.59 2.36 3.70
N THR A 184 5.62 1.86 2.45
CA THR A 184 4.49 1.10 1.89
C THR A 184 4.80 -0.39 1.81
N ALA A 185 5.91 -0.75 1.16
CA ALA A 185 6.16 -2.13 0.78
C ALA A 185 6.57 -3.03 1.96
N ALA A 186 7.16 -2.48 3.02
CA ALA A 186 7.57 -3.23 4.20
C ALA A 186 6.40 -3.96 4.85
N LEU A 187 5.23 -3.32 4.98
CA LEU A 187 4.06 -3.96 5.56
C LEU A 187 3.47 -5.04 4.65
N PHE A 188 3.52 -4.86 3.32
CA PHE A 188 3.11 -5.90 2.38
C PHE A 188 4.03 -7.12 2.46
N ALA A 189 5.35 -6.90 2.53
CA ALA A 189 6.35 -7.95 2.69
C ALA A 189 6.12 -8.74 3.99
N ALA A 190 5.99 -8.04 5.11
CA ALA A 190 5.74 -8.64 6.41
C ALA A 190 4.40 -9.40 6.44
N ALA A 191 3.33 -8.81 5.89
CA ALA A 191 2.02 -9.46 5.82
C ALA A 191 2.07 -10.78 5.04
N ALA A 192 2.84 -10.85 3.96
CA ALA A 192 3.01 -12.06 3.16
C ALA A 192 3.97 -13.07 3.82
N GLU A 193 4.99 -12.61 4.55
CA GLU A 193 6.02 -13.45 5.17
C GLU A 193 5.54 -14.19 6.43
N VAL A 194 4.69 -13.57 7.24
CA VAL A 194 4.25 -14.20 8.51
C VAL A 194 3.36 -15.43 8.31
N GLY A 195 2.71 -15.57 7.15
CA GLY A 195 1.90 -16.74 6.81
C GLY A 195 2.72 -18.05 6.76
N PRO A 196 3.75 -18.17 5.91
CA PRO A 196 4.63 -19.33 5.86
C PRO A 196 5.42 -19.56 7.15
N ILE A 197 5.83 -18.50 7.87
CA ILE A 197 6.48 -18.65 9.19
C ILE A 197 5.55 -19.39 10.14
N LEU A 198 4.28 -18.97 10.22
CA LEU A 198 3.30 -19.60 11.11
C LEU A 198 2.98 -21.04 10.71
N ALA A 199 3.17 -21.40 9.43
CA ALA A 199 3.01 -22.74 8.90
C ALA A 199 4.23 -23.65 9.11
N ASP A 200 5.29 -23.16 9.77
CA ASP A 200 6.61 -23.82 9.83
C ASP A 200 7.12 -24.22 8.44
N ALA A 201 6.82 -23.41 7.42
CA ALA A 201 7.24 -23.66 6.05
C ALA A 201 8.76 -23.47 5.89
N PRO A 202 9.41 -24.15 4.94
CA PRO A 202 10.82 -23.96 4.63
C PRO A 202 11.21 -22.48 4.38
N GLU A 203 12.47 -22.13 4.68
CA GLU A 203 12.97 -20.75 4.62
C GLU A 203 12.89 -20.13 3.20
N ASP A 204 13.02 -20.95 2.16
CA ASP A 204 12.84 -20.52 0.76
C ASP A 204 11.39 -20.10 0.48
N ALA A 205 10.39 -20.81 1.01
CA ALA A 205 8.98 -20.43 0.93
C ALA A 205 8.69 -19.13 1.70
N GLN A 206 9.31 -18.93 2.87
CA GLN A 206 9.20 -17.69 3.63
C GLN A 206 9.76 -16.49 2.84
N LYS A 207 10.99 -16.63 2.30
CA LYS A 207 11.65 -15.62 1.47
C LYS A 207 10.88 -15.33 0.18
N ALA A 208 10.29 -16.35 -0.44
CA ALA A 208 9.44 -16.22 -1.62
C ALA A 208 8.22 -15.34 -1.35
N CYS A 209 7.48 -15.62 -0.28
CA CYS A 209 6.32 -14.80 0.11
C CYS A 209 6.72 -13.38 0.51
N ARG A 210 7.83 -13.20 1.24
CA ARG A 210 8.39 -11.88 1.55
C ARG A 210 8.70 -11.08 0.28
N SER A 211 9.37 -11.71 -0.68
CA SER A 211 9.72 -11.10 -1.97
C SER A 211 8.47 -10.74 -2.78
N TYR A 212 7.48 -11.64 -2.82
CA TYR A 212 6.18 -11.36 -3.44
C TYR A 212 5.53 -10.11 -2.82
N GLY A 213 5.41 -10.07 -1.49
CA GLY A 213 4.78 -8.95 -0.79
C GLY A 213 5.55 -7.64 -1.01
N LEU A 214 6.88 -7.67 -0.93
CA LEU A 214 7.71 -6.48 -1.15
C LEU A 214 7.51 -5.91 -2.56
N ASN A 215 7.62 -6.75 -3.58
CA ASN A 215 7.52 -6.31 -4.98
C ASN A 215 6.08 -5.86 -5.32
N LEU A 216 5.06 -6.55 -4.81
CA LEU A 216 3.67 -6.09 -4.92
C LEU A 216 3.46 -4.72 -4.25
N GLY A 217 4.01 -4.51 -3.05
CA GLY A 217 3.90 -3.24 -2.35
C GLY A 217 4.57 -2.08 -3.09
N ILE A 218 5.73 -2.32 -3.72
CA ILE A 218 6.40 -1.33 -4.57
C ILE A 218 5.54 -1.02 -5.80
N ALA A 219 5.07 -2.05 -6.52
CA ALA A 219 4.20 -1.87 -7.68
C ALA A 219 2.92 -1.11 -7.31
N PHE A 220 2.33 -1.40 -6.15
CA PHE A 220 1.15 -0.72 -5.63
C PHE A 220 1.39 0.78 -5.44
N GLN A 221 2.49 1.16 -4.80
CA GLN A 221 2.80 2.57 -4.58
C GLN A 221 3.10 3.31 -5.88
N LEU A 222 3.86 2.71 -6.80
CA LEU A 222 4.16 3.30 -8.10
C LEU A 222 2.89 3.59 -8.93
N ILE A 223 1.92 2.68 -8.88
CA ILE A 223 0.63 2.89 -9.55
C ILE A 223 -0.20 3.96 -8.84
N ASP A 224 -0.23 3.97 -7.50
CA ASP A 224 -0.92 5.02 -6.74
C ASP A 224 -0.34 6.41 -7.05
N ASP A 225 0.98 6.56 -7.10
CA ASP A 225 1.66 7.81 -7.45
C ASP A 225 1.37 8.23 -8.90
N ALA A 226 1.35 7.29 -9.85
CA ALA A 226 0.99 7.59 -11.24
C ALA A 226 -0.47 8.04 -11.38
N LEU A 227 -1.38 7.44 -10.59
CA LEU A 227 -2.80 7.77 -10.59
C LEU A 227 -3.10 9.12 -9.96
N ASP A 228 -2.28 9.60 -9.02
CA ASP A 228 -2.42 10.93 -8.40
C ASP A 228 -2.38 12.06 -9.44
N TYR A 229 -1.57 11.88 -10.48
CA TYR A 229 -1.44 12.81 -11.62
C TYR A 229 -2.29 12.42 -12.84
N GLY A 230 -3.01 11.29 -12.76
CA GLY A 230 -3.84 10.75 -13.84
C GLY A 230 -5.23 11.36 -13.89
N GLY A 231 -5.78 11.57 -15.10
CA GLY A 231 -7.12 12.12 -15.30
C GLY A 231 -8.27 11.26 -14.77
N THR A 232 -7.99 10.01 -14.38
CA THR A 232 -8.94 9.06 -13.78
C THR A 232 -9.10 9.21 -12.26
N ALA A 233 -8.39 10.13 -11.59
CA ALA A 233 -8.46 10.28 -10.13
C ALA A 233 -9.87 10.55 -9.59
N ALA A 234 -10.76 11.14 -10.40
CA ALA A 234 -12.18 11.31 -10.06
C ALA A 234 -12.91 9.98 -9.76
N LYS A 235 -12.48 8.85 -10.34
CA LYS A 235 -13.04 7.51 -10.02
C LYS A 235 -12.50 6.93 -8.71
N LEU A 236 -11.39 7.45 -8.19
CA LEU A 236 -10.71 6.95 -6.98
C LEU A 236 -11.09 7.73 -5.70
N GLY A 237 -11.91 8.78 -5.82
CA GLY A 237 -12.35 9.58 -4.67
C GLY A 237 -11.23 10.39 -4.00
N LYS A 238 -10.13 10.66 -4.73
CA LYS A 238 -9.05 11.59 -4.38
C LYS A 238 -9.08 12.81 -5.30
N ASN A 239 -8.54 13.94 -4.86
CA ASN A 239 -8.32 15.07 -5.75
C ASN A 239 -7.09 14.77 -6.63
N VAL A 240 -7.10 15.20 -7.89
CA VAL A 240 -5.92 15.09 -8.77
C VAL A 240 -4.83 16.01 -8.22
N GLY A 241 -3.61 15.49 -8.03
CA GLY A 241 -2.43 16.26 -7.65
C GLY A 241 -2.36 16.60 -6.16
N ASP A 242 -2.82 15.72 -5.27
CA ASP A 242 -2.62 15.89 -3.84
C ASP A 242 -1.12 15.84 -3.51
N ASP A 243 -0.38 14.89 -4.10
CA ASP A 243 1.08 14.77 -3.90
C ASP A 243 1.82 16.04 -4.36
N PHE A 244 1.36 16.66 -5.44
CA PHE A 244 1.92 17.92 -5.95
C PHE A 244 1.71 19.08 -4.97
N ARG A 245 0.50 19.20 -4.40
CA ARG A 245 0.16 20.27 -3.46
C ARG A 245 0.88 20.11 -2.12
N GLU A 246 1.11 18.88 -1.70
CA GLU A 246 1.87 18.54 -0.50
C GLU A 246 3.39 18.66 -0.71
N GLY A 247 3.85 18.85 -1.95
CA GLY A 247 5.28 18.97 -2.27
C GLY A 247 6.04 17.64 -2.18
N LYS A 248 5.32 16.52 -2.34
CA LYS A 248 5.88 15.17 -2.36
C LYS A 248 6.62 14.93 -3.67
N ILE A 249 7.85 14.42 -3.55
CA ILE A 249 8.71 14.11 -4.70
C ILE A 249 8.50 12.64 -5.09
N THR A 250 7.52 12.38 -5.97
CA THR A 250 7.19 11.03 -6.45
C THR A 250 7.95 10.66 -7.73
N LEU A 251 7.94 9.38 -8.14
CA LEU A 251 8.69 8.94 -9.32
C LEU A 251 8.36 9.71 -10.61
N PRO A 252 7.09 9.99 -10.96
CA PRO A 252 6.79 10.81 -12.13
C PRO A 252 7.50 12.17 -12.11
N VAL A 253 7.58 12.82 -10.94
CA VAL A 253 8.28 14.09 -10.77
C VAL A 253 9.79 13.92 -10.92
N VAL A 254 10.38 12.90 -10.28
CA VAL A 254 11.83 12.60 -10.38
C VAL A 254 12.23 12.41 -11.85
N LEU A 255 11.46 11.63 -12.61
CA LEU A 255 11.72 11.38 -14.03
C LEU A 255 11.60 12.65 -14.87
N ALA A 256 10.51 13.42 -14.70
CA ALA A 256 10.30 14.66 -15.44
C ALA A 256 11.35 15.73 -15.13
N TYR A 257 11.77 15.87 -13.87
CA TYR A 257 12.80 16.82 -13.46
C TYR A 257 14.16 16.49 -14.07
N ARG A 258 14.58 15.21 -14.03
CA ARG A 258 15.88 14.79 -14.56
C ARG A 258 15.97 14.95 -16.09
N ARG A 259 14.87 14.67 -16.80
CA ARG A 259 14.75 14.78 -18.27
C ARG A 259 14.50 16.21 -18.76
N GLY A 260 14.07 17.10 -17.86
CA GLY A 260 13.71 18.45 -18.19
C GLY A 260 14.90 19.37 -18.52
N SER A 261 14.60 20.44 -19.25
CA SER A 261 15.50 21.58 -19.47
C SER A 261 15.70 22.41 -18.19
N ASP A 262 16.64 23.35 -18.19
CA ASP A 262 16.89 24.21 -17.03
C ASP A 262 15.69 25.09 -16.66
N GLU A 263 14.91 25.52 -17.66
CA GLU A 263 13.64 26.24 -17.47
C GLU A 263 12.60 25.35 -16.77
N GLU A 264 12.47 24.09 -17.19
CA GLU A 264 11.55 23.13 -16.60
C GLU A 264 11.98 22.73 -15.17
N ARG A 265 13.29 22.60 -14.93
CA ARG A 265 13.84 22.38 -13.58
C ARG A 265 13.57 23.57 -12.66
N THR A 266 13.66 24.79 -13.20
CA THR A 266 13.31 26.00 -12.45
C THR A 266 11.84 26.02 -12.07
N PHE A 267 10.96 25.61 -12.98
CA PHE A 267 9.54 25.42 -12.68
C PHE A 267 9.33 24.44 -11.52
N TRP A 268 9.92 23.23 -11.59
CA TRP A 268 9.75 22.22 -10.54
C TRP A 268 10.25 22.70 -9.18
N LYS A 269 11.38 23.42 -9.13
CA LYS A 269 11.88 24.03 -7.90
C LYS A 269 10.90 25.05 -7.32
N GLY A 270 10.36 25.93 -8.17
CA GLY A 270 9.36 26.91 -7.75
C GLY A 270 8.07 26.25 -7.23
N ALA A 271 7.59 25.21 -7.93
CA ALA A 271 6.36 24.52 -7.55
C ALA A 271 6.50 23.72 -6.25
N LEU A 272 7.59 22.95 -6.10
CA LEU A 272 7.71 21.95 -5.03
C LEU A 272 8.54 22.43 -3.83
N GLU A 273 9.56 23.27 -4.04
CA GLU A 273 10.42 23.77 -2.95
C GLU A 273 9.83 25.04 -2.33
N ALA A 274 9.36 25.97 -3.17
CA ALA A 274 8.76 27.23 -2.72
C ALA A 274 7.25 27.14 -2.45
N GLY A 275 6.61 26.01 -2.78
CA GLY A 275 5.18 25.77 -2.52
C GLY A 275 4.23 26.53 -3.45
N ASN A 276 4.67 26.91 -4.65
CA ASN A 276 3.81 27.52 -5.66
C ASN A 276 2.98 26.44 -6.38
N SER A 277 1.98 25.89 -5.70
CA SER A 277 1.20 24.73 -6.14
C SER A 277 -0.26 25.08 -6.50
N THR A 278 -0.48 26.18 -7.24
CA THR A 278 -1.84 26.52 -7.70
C THR A 278 -2.28 25.57 -8.82
N ASP A 279 -3.58 25.61 -9.16
CA ASP A 279 -4.12 24.79 -10.25
C ASP A 279 -3.44 25.09 -11.61
N ALA A 280 -2.91 26.30 -11.79
CA ALA A 280 -2.14 26.66 -12.99
C ALA A 280 -0.78 25.93 -13.03
N GLU A 281 -0.05 25.89 -11.90
CA GLU A 281 1.19 25.11 -11.83
C GLU A 281 0.91 23.61 -11.92
N LEU A 282 -0.18 23.10 -11.34
CA LEU A 282 -0.56 21.70 -11.52
C LEU A 282 -0.82 21.36 -12.99
N ALA A 283 -1.52 22.22 -13.72
CA ALA A 283 -1.74 22.04 -15.16
C ALA A 283 -0.41 21.99 -15.94
N ARG A 284 0.53 22.87 -15.60
CA ARG A 284 1.87 22.87 -16.20
C ARG A 284 2.68 21.64 -15.81
N ALA A 285 2.63 21.19 -14.55
CA ALA A 285 3.27 19.97 -14.08
C ALA A 285 2.77 18.76 -14.88
N MET A 286 1.44 18.62 -15.06
CA MET A 286 0.85 17.55 -15.87
C MET A 286 1.31 17.59 -17.34
N GLU A 287 1.48 18.77 -17.94
CA GLU A 287 2.04 18.90 -19.28
C GLU A 287 3.48 18.36 -19.35
N LEU A 288 4.32 18.72 -18.38
CA LEU A 288 5.72 18.26 -18.31
C LEU A 288 5.81 16.76 -18.08
N LEU A 289 4.96 16.20 -17.20
CA LEU A 289 4.88 14.76 -16.95
C LEU A 289 4.56 14.00 -18.25
N ARG A 290 3.61 14.48 -19.05
CA ARG A 290 3.27 13.90 -20.36
C ARG A 290 4.38 14.09 -21.39
N LYS A 291 4.95 15.30 -21.48
CA LYS A 291 6.04 15.63 -22.41
C LYS A 291 7.23 14.68 -22.24
N HIS A 292 7.57 14.36 -20.98
CA HIS A 292 8.71 13.51 -20.63
C HIS A 292 8.37 12.04 -20.44
N ARG A 293 7.13 11.62 -20.77
CA ARG A 293 6.61 10.25 -20.62
C ARG A 293 6.80 9.68 -19.21
N ALA A 294 6.72 10.54 -18.20
CA ALA A 294 7.09 10.20 -16.83
C ALA A 294 6.05 9.29 -16.15
N LEU A 295 4.78 9.43 -16.52
CA LEU A 295 3.69 8.59 -16.03
C LEU A 295 3.80 7.18 -16.63
N GLU A 296 3.99 7.09 -17.95
CA GLU A 296 4.09 5.83 -18.67
C GLU A 296 5.28 5.00 -18.16
N ASP A 297 6.43 5.63 -17.96
CA ASP A 297 7.63 4.96 -17.46
C ASP A 297 7.48 4.56 -15.98
N THR A 298 6.75 5.32 -15.16
CA THR A 298 6.41 4.93 -13.78
C THR A 298 5.56 3.65 -13.77
N ILE A 299 4.58 3.56 -14.67
CA ILE A 299 3.75 2.35 -14.84
C ILE A 299 4.60 1.18 -15.34
N GLU A 300 5.60 1.42 -16.21
CA GLU A 300 6.55 0.39 -16.64
C GLU A 300 7.41 -0.13 -15.49
N ARG A 301 7.89 0.75 -14.59
CA ARG A 301 8.55 0.31 -13.34
C ARG A 301 7.61 -0.57 -12.52
N ALA A 302 6.35 -0.17 -12.36
CA ALA A 302 5.38 -0.95 -11.60
C ALA A 302 5.15 -2.36 -12.20
N ARG A 303 5.09 -2.47 -13.54
CA ARG A 303 5.01 -3.76 -14.26
C ARG A 303 6.20 -4.66 -13.99
N HIS A 304 7.40 -4.08 -13.97
CA HIS A 304 8.63 -4.82 -13.68
C HIS A 304 8.58 -5.42 -12.27
N TYR A 305 8.25 -4.60 -11.26
CA TYR A 305 8.06 -5.09 -9.90
C TYR A 305 6.93 -6.11 -9.78
N GLY A 306 5.81 -5.92 -10.49
CA GLY A 306 4.75 -6.93 -10.56
C GLY A 306 5.25 -8.27 -11.11
N SER A 307 6.05 -8.26 -12.18
CA SER A 307 6.64 -9.48 -12.75
C SER A 307 7.55 -10.19 -11.73
N MET A 308 8.38 -9.43 -11.01
CA MET A 308 9.22 -9.96 -9.93
C MET A 308 8.40 -10.56 -8.79
N ALA A 309 7.23 -9.99 -8.46
CA ALA A 309 6.34 -10.55 -7.45
C ALA A 309 5.82 -11.94 -7.89
N LYS A 310 5.36 -12.07 -9.14
CA LYS A 310 4.89 -13.35 -9.69
C LYS A 310 5.99 -14.40 -9.74
N ASP A 311 7.18 -14.01 -10.22
CA ASP A 311 8.35 -14.90 -10.27
C ASP A 311 8.72 -15.43 -8.88
N ALA A 312 8.55 -14.63 -7.83
CA ALA A 312 8.83 -15.06 -6.47
C ALA A 312 7.91 -16.22 -6.01
N LEU A 313 6.66 -16.25 -6.46
CA LEU A 313 5.72 -17.34 -6.12
C LEU A 313 5.85 -18.59 -7.00
N ALA A 314 6.72 -18.57 -8.03
CA ALA A 314 6.93 -19.71 -8.91
C ALA A 314 7.45 -20.97 -8.19
N LEU A 315 8.06 -20.80 -7.00
CA LEU A 315 8.49 -21.90 -6.13
C LEU A 315 7.32 -22.70 -5.54
N PHE A 316 6.13 -22.11 -5.43
CA PHE A 316 4.95 -22.81 -4.95
C PHE A 316 4.29 -23.62 -6.07
N PRO A 317 3.74 -24.81 -5.78
CA PRO A 317 2.94 -25.56 -6.74
C PRO A 317 1.76 -24.74 -7.26
N ALA A 318 1.36 -25.01 -8.50
CA ALA A 318 0.14 -24.45 -9.06
C ALA A 318 -1.06 -24.78 -8.15
N SER A 319 -1.80 -23.75 -7.77
CA SER A 319 -2.95 -23.87 -6.87
C SER A 319 -3.89 -22.69 -7.07
N PRO A 320 -5.18 -22.82 -6.73
CA PRO A 320 -6.12 -21.71 -6.85
C PRO A 320 -5.70 -20.45 -6.08
N MET A 321 -4.99 -20.61 -4.96
CA MET A 321 -4.49 -19.50 -4.16
C MET A 321 -3.31 -18.80 -4.85
N ARG A 322 -2.39 -19.55 -5.47
CA ARG A 322 -1.27 -18.97 -6.22
C ARG A 322 -1.78 -18.13 -7.39
N ASP A 323 -2.71 -18.68 -8.18
CA ASP A 323 -3.31 -17.96 -9.30
C ASP A 323 -4.02 -16.68 -8.84
N ALA A 324 -4.74 -16.73 -7.70
CA ALA A 324 -5.39 -15.54 -7.14
C ALA A 324 -4.40 -14.47 -6.68
N LEU A 325 -3.22 -14.85 -6.19
CA LEU A 325 -2.14 -13.91 -5.86
C LEU A 325 -1.52 -13.31 -7.13
N ASP A 326 -1.35 -14.08 -8.20
CA ASP A 326 -0.90 -13.56 -9.49
C ASP A 326 -1.91 -12.56 -10.09
N GLU A 327 -3.22 -12.84 -9.98
CA GLU A 327 -4.30 -11.94 -10.41
C GLU A 327 -4.32 -10.62 -9.62
N VAL A 328 -3.94 -10.63 -8.33
CA VAL A 328 -3.79 -9.40 -7.54
C VAL A 328 -2.71 -8.49 -8.12
N VAL A 329 -1.61 -9.06 -8.58
CA VAL A 329 -0.52 -8.30 -9.21
C VAL A 329 -1.00 -7.68 -10.51
N ASP A 330 -1.71 -8.45 -11.34
CA ASP A 330 -2.27 -7.95 -12.61
C ASP A 330 -3.23 -6.79 -12.34
N PHE A 331 -4.20 -7.00 -11.46
CA PHE A 331 -5.14 -5.97 -11.04
C PHE A 331 -4.44 -4.70 -10.53
N CYS A 332 -3.38 -4.87 -9.75
CA CYS A 332 -2.62 -3.73 -9.24
C CYS A 332 -2.07 -2.86 -10.37
N VAL A 333 -1.52 -3.50 -11.41
CA VAL A 333 -0.89 -2.83 -12.55
C VAL A 333 -1.91 -2.29 -13.56
N SER A 334 -3.02 -2.98 -13.79
CA SER A 334 -4.05 -2.54 -14.76
C SER A 334 -4.86 -1.35 -14.31
N ARG A 335 -4.89 -1.04 -13.00
CA ARG A 335 -5.52 0.18 -12.46
C ARG A 335 -5.06 1.48 -13.13
N ALA A 336 -3.88 1.49 -13.75
CA ALA A 336 -3.35 2.64 -14.47
C ALA A 336 -3.98 2.88 -15.87
N HIS A 337 -4.82 1.95 -16.36
CA HIS A 337 -5.48 2.02 -17.67
C HIS A 337 -6.98 2.32 -17.56
#